data_AF-A0A1W9T2Z5-F1
#
_entry.id   AF-A0A1W9T2Z5-F1
#
_cell.length_a   1.000
_cell.length_b   1.000
_cell.length_c   1.000
_cell.angle_alpha   90.00
_cell.angle_beta   90.00
_cell.angle_gamma   90.00
#
_symmetry.space_group_name_H-M   'P 1'
#
loop_
_entity.id
_entity.type
_entity.pdbx_description
1 polymer ?
#
loop_
_entity_poly.entity_id
_entity_poly.type
_entity_poly.pdbx_seq_one_letter_code
_entity_poly.pdbx_strand_id
1 'polypeptide(L)'
;MEYEIVTKESFSIIGIELKTTANEGRNFIEIPRFWDKVLSQGQVDDIPDKKYPGTLLGICMDLQTDGIFSYIIGAEADIYIPIVPN
;
A
#
# COMPACT_ATOMS: atom_id res chain seq x y z
N MET A 1 11.66 -18.39 -12.79
CA MET A 1 11.13 -17.57 -11.67
C MET A 1 11.34 -18.39 -10.43
N GLU A 2 12.31 -18.02 -9.60
CA GLU A 2 12.60 -18.69 -8.32
C GLU A 2 11.70 -18.07 -7.26
N TYR A 3 11.01 -18.89 -6.47
CA TYR A 3 10.09 -18.45 -5.42
C TYR A 3 10.36 -19.22 -4.13
N GLU A 4 10.09 -18.57 -3.01
CA GLU A 4 10.27 -19.13 -1.67
C GLU A 4 9.03 -18.88 -0.81
N ILE A 5 8.76 -19.83 0.10
CA ILE A 5 7.76 -19.65 1.15
C ILE A 5 8.50 -19.15 2.38
N VAL A 6 8.15 -17.95 2.84
CA VAL A 6 8.76 -17.31 4.01
C VAL A 6 7.71 -16.94 5.04
N THR A 7 8.05 -17.08 6.32
CA THR A 7 7.27 -16.53 7.42
C THR A 7 7.72 -15.10 7.68
N LYS A 8 6.78 -14.15 7.77
CA LYS A 8 7.06 -12.74 8.06
C LYS A 8 6.24 -12.30 9.27
N GLU A 9 6.87 -11.49 10.12
CA GLU A 9 6.18 -10.80 11.21
C GLU A 9 5.20 -9.77 10.67
N SER A 10 4.18 -9.43 11.47
CA SER A 10 3.27 -8.32 11.17
C SER A 10 4.05 -7.00 11.11
N PHE A 11 3.68 -6.13 10.18
CA PHE A 11 4.26 -4.79 10.04
C PHE A 11 3.17 -3.78 9.70
N SER A 12 3.49 -2.51 9.97
CA SER A 12 2.59 -1.38 9.75
C SER A 12 2.96 -0.62 8.49
N ILE A 13 1.95 -0.05 7.83
CA ILE A 13 2.11 0.75 6.61
C ILE A 13 1.40 2.08 6.79
N ILE A 14 2.07 3.16 6.39
CA ILE A 14 1.45 4.45 6.15
C ILE A 14 1.48 4.70 4.65
N GLY A 15 0.35 5.12 4.07
CA GLY A 15 0.26 5.32 2.63
C GLY A 15 -1.07 5.91 2.18
N ILE A 16 -1.21 6.05 0.87
CA ILE A 16 -2.43 6.54 0.22
C ILE A 16 -3.20 5.35 -0.36
N GLU A 17 -4.50 5.29 -0.09
CA GLU A 17 -5.40 4.26 -0.59
C GLU A 17 -6.03 4.67 -1.92
N LEU A 18 -6.09 3.71 -2.86
CA LEU A 18 -6.96 3.72 -4.03
C LEU A 18 -7.91 2.52 -3.94
N LYS A 19 -9.22 2.75 -3.95
CA LYS A 19 -10.20 1.68 -4.18
C LYS A 19 -10.36 1.45 -5.67
N THR A 20 -10.10 0.24 -6.12
CA THR A 20 -10.19 -0.16 -7.54
C THR A 20 -10.81 -1.54 -7.69
N THR A 21 -10.84 -2.08 -8.91
CA THR A 21 -11.37 -3.41 -9.18
C THR A 21 -10.60 -4.10 -10.31
N ALA A 22 -10.52 -5.43 -10.23
CA ALA A 22 -9.98 -6.27 -11.29
C ALA A 22 -10.96 -6.43 -12.48
N ASN A 23 -12.21 -6.00 -12.32
CA ASN A 23 -13.23 -6.09 -13.37
C ASN A 23 -12.83 -5.25 -14.58
N GLU A 24 -12.96 -5.85 -15.77
CA GLU A 24 -12.64 -5.23 -17.06
C GLU A 24 -11.20 -4.68 -17.14
N GLY A 25 -10.29 -5.16 -16.28
CA GLY A 25 -8.91 -4.70 -16.24
C GLY A 25 -8.73 -3.26 -15.75
N ARG A 26 -9.72 -2.70 -15.05
CA ARG A 26 -9.68 -1.31 -14.56
C ARG A 26 -8.45 -1.02 -13.70
N ASN A 27 -8.06 -1.95 -12.83
CA ASN A 27 -6.84 -1.88 -12.04
C ASN A 27 -5.57 -1.66 -12.89
N PHE A 28 -5.46 -2.24 -14.08
CA PHE A 28 -4.30 -2.08 -14.97
C PHE A 28 -4.18 -0.66 -15.54
N ILE A 29 -5.25 0.14 -15.49
CA ILE A 29 -5.26 1.54 -15.93
C ILE A 29 -5.12 2.48 -14.73
N GLU A 30 -5.83 2.20 -13.65
CA GLU A 30 -5.88 3.09 -12.48
C GLU A 30 -4.61 3.03 -11.64
N ILE A 31 -4.03 1.85 -11.41
CA ILE A 31 -2.85 1.70 -10.56
C ILE A 31 -1.63 2.45 -11.13
N PRO A 32 -1.28 2.35 -12.43
CA PRO A 32 -0.16 3.13 -12.99
C PRO A 32 -0.40 4.64 -12.87
N ARG A 33 -1.61 5.12 -13.20
CA ARG A 33 -1.97 6.54 -13.05
C ARG A 33 -1.92 7.01 -11.60
N PHE A 34 -2.24 6.12 -10.67
CA PHE A 34 -2.18 6.41 -9.24
C PHE A 34 -0.74 6.53 -8.76
N TRP A 35 0.18 5.69 -9.23
CA TRP A 35 1.62 5.87 -9.01
C TRP A 35 2.12 7.22 -9.53
N ASP A 36 1.79 7.57 -10.77
CA ASP A 36 2.20 8.86 -11.36
C ASP A 36 1.70 10.03 -10.52
N LYS A 37 0.44 9.99 -10.09
CA LYS A 37 -0.16 11.02 -9.24
C LYS A 37 0.53 11.11 -7.88
N VAL A 38 0.67 10.00 -7.16
CA VAL A 38 1.22 9.97 -5.80
C VAL A 38 2.65 10.50 -5.78
N LEU A 39 3.47 10.07 -6.76
CA LEU A 39 4.86 10.49 -6.86
C LEU A 39 5.00 11.95 -7.34
N SER A 40 4.24 12.37 -8.36
CA SER A 40 4.32 13.76 -8.85
C SER A 40 3.84 14.80 -7.85
N GLN A 41 2.97 14.40 -6.92
CA GLN A 41 2.45 15.26 -5.86
C GLN A 41 3.21 15.12 -4.53
N GLY A 42 4.23 14.26 -4.45
CA GLY A 42 5.01 14.03 -3.22
C GLY A 42 4.19 13.52 -2.03
N GLN A 43 3.06 12.83 -2.26
CA GLN A 43 2.09 12.52 -1.19
C GLN A 43 2.62 11.54 -0.14
N VAL A 44 3.74 10.89 -0.42
CA VAL A 44 4.38 9.87 0.42
C VAL A 44 5.79 10.25 0.86
N ASP A 45 6.24 11.46 0.51
CA ASP A 45 7.61 11.92 0.78
C ASP A 45 7.84 12.11 2.28
N ASP A 46 6.83 12.69 2.95
CA ASP A 46 6.88 13.05 4.37
C ASP A 46 6.32 11.97 5.31
N ILE A 47 6.12 10.72 4.84
CA ILE A 47 5.75 9.63 5.75
C ILE A 47 6.84 9.52 6.84
N PRO A 48 6.46 9.64 8.13
CA PRO A 48 7.41 9.58 9.23
C PRO A 48 7.89 8.14 9.45
N ASP A 49 9.02 8.01 10.14
CA ASP A 49 9.51 6.74 10.70
C ASP A 49 9.57 5.58 9.69
N LYS A 50 9.89 5.89 8.43
CA LYS A 50 10.13 4.89 7.37
C LYS A 50 11.24 3.94 7.80
N LYS A 51 10.92 2.66 7.90
CA LYS A 51 11.89 1.61 8.22
C LYS A 51 12.90 1.40 7.09
N TYR A 52 12.46 1.60 5.85
CA TYR A 52 13.27 1.48 4.64
C TYR A 52 13.19 2.76 3.80
N PRO A 53 14.00 3.79 4.10
CA PRO A 53 14.02 5.03 3.33
C PRO A 53 14.29 4.79 1.84
N GLY A 54 13.53 5.45 0.97
CA GLY A 54 13.63 5.29 -0.49
C GLY A 54 12.83 4.10 -1.06
N THR A 55 12.20 3.29 -0.21
CA THR A 55 11.36 2.18 -0.64
C THR A 55 9.88 2.54 -0.49
N LEU A 56 9.11 2.29 -1.55
CA LEU A 56 7.65 2.32 -1.54
C LEU A 56 7.13 0.92 -1.89
N LEU A 57 6.04 0.54 -1.25
CA LEU A 57 5.32 -0.71 -1.49
C LEU A 57 4.01 -0.40 -2.21
N GLY A 58 3.66 -1.29 -3.15
CA GLY A 58 2.33 -1.40 -3.73
C GLY A 58 1.62 -2.60 -3.12
N ILE A 59 0.53 -2.39 -2.39
CA ILE A 59 -0.12 -3.44 -1.60
C ILE A 59 -1.58 -3.56 -2.02
N CYS A 60 -1.97 -4.75 -2.50
CA CYS A 60 -3.38 -5.12 -2.64
C CYS A 60 -3.90 -5.68 -1.30
N MET A 61 -4.99 -5.12 -0.79
CA MET A 61 -5.62 -5.52 0.45
C MET A 61 -7.14 -5.42 0.34
N ASP A 62 -7.84 -5.97 1.33
CA ASP A 62 -9.31 -6.03 1.37
C ASP A 62 -9.91 -6.60 0.08
N LEU A 63 -9.33 -7.72 -0.41
CA LEU A 63 -9.77 -8.38 -1.63
C LEU A 63 -11.18 -8.94 -1.45
N GLN A 64 -12.12 -8.40 -2.20
CA GLN A 64 -13.51 -8.86 -2.23
C GLN A 64 -13.72 -9.87 -3.36
N THR A 65 -14.72 -10.74 -3.19
CA THR A 65 -15.05 -11.78 -4.17
C THR A 65 -15.62 -11.24 -5.48
N ASP A 66 -16.14 -10.01 -5.47
CA ASP A 66 -16.62 -9.28 -6.65
C ASP A 66 -15.50 -8.56 -7.43
N GLY A 67 -14.25 -8.74 -6.99
CA GLY A 67 -13.06 -8.17 -7.61
C GLY A 67 -12.74 -6.75 -7.18
N ILE A 68 -13.48 -6.14 -6.24
CA ILE A 68 -13.11 -4.85 -5.64
C ILE A 68 -12.02 -5.06 -4.60
N PHE A 69 -11.05 -4.15 -4.55
CA PHE A 69 -9.98 -4.18 -3.54
C PHE A 69 -9.39 -2.79 -3.31
N SER A 70 -8.65 -2.67 -2.21
CA SER A 70 -7.86 -1.48 -1.89
C SER A 70 -6.41 -1.69 -2.33
N TYR A 71 -5.86 -0.72 -3.04
CA TYR A 71 -4.46 -0.66 -3.43
C TYR A 71 -3.78 0.50 -2.69
N ILE A 72 -2.76 0.19 -1.89
CA ILE A 72 -2.01 1.20 -1.14
C ILE A 72 -0.65 1.42 -1.78
N ILE A 73 -0.29 2.70 -1.96
CA ILE A 73 1.10 3.14 -2.17
C ILE A 73 1.59 3.74 -0.86
N GLY A 74 2.62 3.16 -0.27
CA GLY A 74 3.10 3.59 1.04
C GLY A 74 4.46 3.02 1.42
N ALA A 75 4.87 3.25 2.65
CA ALA A 75 6.11 2.72 3.21
C ALA A 75 5.84 1.97 4.51
N GLU A 76 6.67 0.95 4.77
CA GLU A 76 6.73 0.34 6.11
C GLU A 76 7.25 1.38 7.09
N ALA A 77 6.46 1.64 8.11
CA ALA A 77 6.75 2.66 9.10
C ALA A 77 6.34 2.18 10.49
N ASP A 78 7.12 2.57 11.50
CA ASP A 78 6.79 2.27 12.88
C ASP A 78 5.68 3.22 13.33
N ILE A 79 4.46 2.68 13.50
CA ILE A 79 3.31 3.45 13.98
C ILE A 79 3.24 3.32 15.50
N TYR A 80 3.37 4.43 16.21
CA TYR A 80 2.90 4.50 17.59
C TYR A 80 1.37 4.51 17.57
N ILE A 81 0.74 3.36 17.83
CA ILE A 81 -0.69 3.30 18.12
C ILE A 81 -0.84 3.58 19.62
N PRO A 82 -1.28 4.78 20.06
CA PRO A 82 -1.63 4.97 21.45
C PRO A 82 -2.74 3.98 21.78
N ILE A 83 -2.45 3.05 22.67
CA ILE A 83 -3.47 2.22 23.33
C ILE A 83 -4.45 3.17 24.02
N VAL A 84 -5.62 3.38 23.42
CA VAL A 84 -6.74 4.04 24.06
C VAL A 84 -7.38 2.99 24.97
N PRO A 85 -7.32 3.14 26.31
CA PRO A 85 -8.03 2.22 27.19
C PRO A 85 -9.54 2.41 27.00
N ASN A 86 -10.26 1.28 26.87
CA ASN A 86 -11.72 1.23 26.89
C ASN A 86 -12.29 1.65 28.24
#